data_AF-A0A6G1Z1S1-F1
#
_entry.id   AF-A0A6G1Z1S1-F1
#
_cell.length_a   1.000
_cell.length_b   1.000
_cell.length_c   1.000
_cell.angle_alpha   90.00
_cell.angle_beta   90.00
_cell.angle_gamma   90.00
#
_symmetry.space_group_name_H-M   'P 1'
#
loop_
_entity.id
_entity.type
_entity.pdbx_description
1 polymer ?
#
loop_
_entity_poly.entity_id
_entity_poly.type
_entity_poly.pdbx_seq_one_letter_code
_entity_poly.pdbx_strand_id
1 'polypeptide(L)'
;MRLRDFDLDAAVDEWVEYYLGNGPSLVVFILLNASAFLVGVSFYVHSDPSLADIPTFLYPLFGDSPTALALMTLSAATLLPNLGRRVVDAPVNRPLAYLHTLAFVWLVKYGIWTAVALNLRPDLYVGFSGAALWDYWGIMLTHLGFLVAAYLIPRYGATTKGALVFALGLALVNDVFDYGFGYYPPLKYEAGLLLAVITVGLSFLAVFLAARAFDRLPRGS
;
A
#
# COMPACT_ATOMS: atom_id res chain seq x y z
N MET A 1 21.01 12.01 33.73
CA MET A 1 20.82 10.86 32.81
C MET A 1 20.33 11.44 31.49
N ARG A 2 21.22 11.61 30.51
CA ARG A 2 20.89 12.19 29.19
C ARG A 2 20.23 11.06 28.41
N LEU A 3 18.91 11.14 28.17
CA LEU A 3 18.27 10.31 27.16
C LEU A 3 19.08 10.50 25.88
N ARG A 4 19.70 9.42 25.38
CA ARG A 4 20.35 9.45 24.08
C ARG A 4 19.29 9.90 23.08
N ASP A 5 19.62 10.88 22.25
CA ASP A 5 18.79 11.27 21.11
C ASP A 5 18.56 10.00 20.27
N PHE A 6 17.36 9.43 20.36
CA PHE A 6 16.99 8.24 19.61
C PHE A 6 16.73 8.69 18.18
N ASP A 7 17.67 8.35 17.30
CA ASP A 7 17.50 8.56 15.86
C ASP A 7 16.66 7.42 15.28
N LEU A 8 15.36 7.70 15.11
CA LEU A 8 14.40 6.75 14.54
C LEU A 8 14.79 6.36 13.11
N ASP A 9 15.37 7.27 12.33
CA ASP A 9 15.72 7.00 10.95
C ASP A 9 16.90 6.04 10.86
N ALA A 10 17.93 6.24 11.69
CA ALA A 10 19.05 5.31 11.80
C ALA A 10 18.59 3.92 12.27
N ALA A 11 17.72 3.87 13.29
CA ALA A 11 17.16 2.60 13.76
C ALA A 11 16.38 1.89 12.64
N VAL A 12 15.56 2.61 11.88
CA VAL A 12 14.81 2.02 10.77
C VAL A 12 15.75 1.51 9.67
N ASP A 13 16.81 2.24 9.33
CA ASP A 13 17.78 1.79 8.32
C ASP A 13 18.47 0.49 8.73
N GLU A 14 18.82 0.33 10.01
CA GLU A 14 19.38 -0.92 10.53
C GLU A 14 18.36 -2.08 10.38
N TRP A 15 17.08 -1.83 10.65
CA TRP A 15 16.03 -2.85 10.50
C TRP A 15 15.76 -3.19 9.04
N VAL A 16 15.75 -2.19 8.16
CA VAL A 16 15.63 -2.37 6.71
C VAL A 16 16.76 -3.26 6.20
N GLU A 17 18.01 -2.97 6.57
CA GLU A 17 19.15 -3.76 6.16
C GLU A 17 19.06 -5.19 6.71
N TYR A 18 18.69 -5.36 7.99
CA TYR A 18 18.56 -6.66 8.62
C TYR A 18 17.47 -7.54 7.97
N TYR A 19 16.27 -6.99 7.75
CA TYR A 19 15.13 -7.76 7.27
C TYR A 19 15.03 -7.85 5.74
N LEU A 20 15.43 -6.81 5.01
CA LEU A 20 15.31 -6.78 3.55
C LEU A 20 16.63 -7.10 2.83
N GLY A 21 17.79 -6.90 3.47
CA GLY A 21 19.10 -7.27 2.92
C GLY A 21 19.45 -8.75 3.09
N ASN A 22 18.77 -9.45 4.00
CA ASN A 22 18.96 -10.88 4.27
C ASN A 22 18.02 -11.74 3.41
N GLY A 23 18.58 -12.67 2.63
CA GLY A 23 17.82 -13.53 1.70
C GLY A 23 16.63 -14.26 2.33
N PRO A 24 16.82 -15.06 3.40
CA PRO A 24 15.71 -15.71 4.10
C PRO A 24 14.62 -14.75 4.57
N SER A 25 14.99 -13.64 5.20
CA SER A 25 14.03 -12.64 5.73
C SER A 25 13.26 -11.94 4.61
N LEU A 26 13.93 -11.58 3.51
CA LEU A 26 13.30 -11.00 2.33
C LEU A 26 12.31 -11.97 1.69
N VAL A 27 12.67 -13.25 1.55
CA VAL A 27 11.77 -14.28 1.01
C VAL A 27 10.54 -14.44 1.89
N VAL A 28 10.71 -14.50 3.21
CA VAL A 28 9.58 -14.54 4.15
C VAL A 28 8.70 -13.31 3.99
N PHE A 29 9.28 -12.11 3.89
CA PHE A 29 8.54 -10.88 3.67
C PHE A 29 7.72 -10.89 2.37
N ILE A 30 8.31 -11.35 1.27
CA ILE A 30 7.63 -11.50 -0.03
C ILE A 30 6.49 -12.52 0.09
N LEU A 31 6.72 -13.67 0.71
CA LEU A 31 5.70 -14.71 0.89
C LEU A 31 4.55 -14.25 1.79
N LEU A 32 4.83 -13.47 2.84
CA LEU A 32 3.79 -12.88 3.68
C LEU A 32 2.93 -11.90 2.89
N ASN A 33 3.53 -11.03 2.07
CA ASN A 33 2.76 -10.11 1.21
C ASN A 33 1.95 -10.87 0.15
N ALA A 34 2.53 -11.89 -0.49
CA ALA A 34 1.83 -12.73 -1.45
C ALA A 34 0.67 -13.51 -0.82
N SER A 35 0.84 -13.99 0.42
CA SER A 35 -0.23 -14.68 1.16
C SER A 35 -1.35 -13.71 1.54
N ALA A 36 -1.00 -12.52 2.04
CA ALA A 36 -1.98 -11.46 2.32
C ALA A 36 -2.72 -11.03 1.05
N PHE A 37 -2.04 -10.99 -0.10
CA PHE A 37 -2.66 -10.73 -1.40
C PHE A 37 -3.76 -11.75 -1.69
N LEU A 38 -3.49 -13.05 -1.50
CA LEU A 38 -4.48 -14.11 -1.72
C LEU A 38 -5.67 -14.00 -0.74
N VAL A 39 -5.41 -13.63 0.52
CA VAL A 39 -6.49 -13.35 1.49
C VAL A 39 -7.35 -12.18 1.02
N GLY A 40 -6.72 -11.10 0.54
CA GLY A 40 -7.43 -9.96 -0.05
C GLY A 40 -8.25 -10.37 -1.28
N VAL A 41 -7.68 -11.15 -2.22
CA VAL A 41 -8.43 -11.65 -3.38
C VAL A 41 -9.63 -12.47 -2.92
N SER A 42 -9.45 -13.36 -1.94
CA SER A 42 -10.56 -14.15 -1.37
C SER A 42 -11.69 -13.26 -0.84
N PHE A 43 -11.36 -12.14 -0.18
CA PHE A 43 -12.37 -11.18 0.27
C PHE A 43 -13.22 -10.64 -0.90
N TYR A 44 -12.60 -10.23 -2.01
CA TYR A 44 -13.31 -9.71 -3.18
C TYR A 44 -13.98 -10.79 -4.06
N VAL A 45 -13.56 -12.05 -3.96
CA VAL A 45 -14.28 -13.17 -4.58
C VAL A 45 -15.62 -13.40 -3.89
N HIS A 46 -15.71 -13.14 -2.59
CA HIS A 46 -16.91 -13.39 -1.77
C HIS A 46 -17.67 -12.11 -1.41
N SER A 47 -17.33 -10.97 -2.02
CA SER A 47 -18.03 -9.71 -1.82
C SER A 47 -19.23 -9.55 -2.76
N ASP A 48 -20.03 -8.50 -2.53
CA ASP A 48 -21.07 -8.04 -3.44
C ASP A 48 -20.84 -6.53 -3.74
N PRO A 49 -20.54 -6.15 -5.00
CA PRO A 49 -20.30 -7.02 -6.15
C PRO A 49 -19.07 -7.92 -5.96
N SER A 50 -19.01 -9.04 -6.66
CA SER A 50 -17.88 -9.98 -6.61
C SER A 50 -16.91 -9.75 -7.77
N LEU A 51 -15.70 -10.30 -7.69
CA LEU A 51 -14.77 -10.31 -8.84
C LEU A 51 -15.39 -10.96 -10.08
N ALA A 52 -16.29 -11.94 -9.92
CA ALA A 52 -16.93 -12.60 -11.06
C ALA A 52 -17.88 -11.67 -11.85
N ASP A 53 -18.33 -10.58 -11.23
CA ASP A 53 -19.24 -9.60 -11.81
C ASP A 53 -18.50 -8.50 -12.60
N ILE A 54 -17.17 -8.48 -12.52
CA ILE A 54 -16.32 -7.43 -13.06
C ILE A 54 -15.42 -8.01 -14.17
N PRO A 55 -15.18 -7.29 -15.28
CA PRO A 55 -14.16 -7.69 -16.24
C PRO A 55 -12.77 -7.81 -15.62
N THR A 56 -12.03 -8.87 -15.92
CA THR A 56 -10.72 -9.18 -15.30
C THR A 56 -9.69 -8.06 -15.38
N PHE A 57 -9.70 -7.27 -16.46
CA PHE A 57 -8.77 -6.15 -16.61
C PHE A 57 -9.03 -4.98 -15.65
N LEU A 58 -10.22 -4.94 -15.02
CA LEU A 58 -10.58 -3.97 -13.98
C LEU A 58 -10.32 -4.50 -12.57
N TYR A 59 -9.90 -5.75 -12.41
CA TYR A 59 -9.58 -6.30 -11.08
C TYR A 59 -8.58 -5.45 -10.29
N PRO A 60 -7.53 -4.86 -10.90
CA PRO A 60 -6.61 -4.01 -10.15
C PRO A 60 -7.24 -2.70 -9.65
N LEU A 61 -8.33 -2.25 -10.30
CA LEU A 61 -9.08 -1.06 -9.87
C LEU A 61 -10.17 -1.41 -8.85
N PHE A 62 -10.70 -2.63 -8.86
CA PHE A 62 -11.73 -3.07 -7.92
C PHE A 62 -11.13 -3.64 -6.63
N GLY A 63 -10.14 -4.51 -6.76
CA GLY A 63 -9.42 -5.12 -5.65
C GLY A 63 -8.30 -4.21 -5.14
N ASP A 64 -8.66 -3.11 -4.47
CA ASP A 64 -7.71 -2.09 -4.04
C ASP A 64 -6.59 -2.62 -3.13
N SER A 65 -6.95 -3.27 -2.03
CA SER A 65 -5.99 -3.84 -1.07
C SER A 65 -5.15 -4.98 -1.67
N PRO A 66 -5.72 -5.93 -2.44
CA PRO A 66 -4.93 -6.87 -3.24
C PRO A 66 -3.94 -6.16 -4.17
N THR A 67 -4.35 -5.10 -4.85
CA THR A 67 -3.46 -4.38 -5.77
C THR A 67 -2.30 -3.72 -5.04
N ALA A 68 -2.55 -3.11 -3.88
CA ALA A 68 -1.49 -2.56 -3.04
C ALA A 68 -0.46 -3.64 -2.62
N LEU A 69 -0.93 -4.83 -2.24
CA LEU A 69 -0.06 -5.95 -1.86
C LEU A 69 0.69 -6.55 -3.05
N ALA A 70 0.07 -6.64 -4.22
CA ALA A 70 0.74 -7.09 -5.45
C ALA A 70 1.87 -6.12 -5.82
N LEU A 71 1.60 -4.81 -5.79
CA LEU A 71 2.60 -3.77 -6.02
C LEU A 71 3.73 -3.81 -4.99
N MET A 72 3.41 -4.01 -3.71
CA MET A 72 4.42 -4.16 -2.65
C MET A 72 5.28 -5.41 -2.87
N THR A 73 4.66 -6.53 -3.22
CA THR A 73 5.35 -7.80 -3.49
C THR A 73 6.33 -7.63 -4.65
N LEU A 74 5.89 -6.99 -5.74
CA LEU A 74 6.73 -6.68 -6.89
C LEU A 74 7.85 -5.71 -6.50
N SER A 75 7.56 -4.68 -5.72
CA SER A 75 8.55 -3.72 -5.21
C SER A 75 9.62 -4.40 -4.36
N ALA A 76 9.24 -5.29 -3.44
CA ALA A 76 10.20 -6.03 -2.62
C ALA A 76 11.02 -7.04 -3.44
N ALA A 77 10.40 -7.67 -4.44
CA ALA A 77 11.08 -8.65 -5.29
C ALA A 77 12.25 -8.04 -6.09
N THR A 78 12.27 -6.72 -6.32
CA THR A 78 13.41 -6.05 -6.98
C THR A 78 14.68 -6.07 -6.14
N LEU A 79 14.60 -6.40 -4.85
CA LEU A 79 15.77 -6.58 -3.97
C LEU A 79 16.43 -7.95 -4.12
N LEU A 80 15.75 -8.96 -4.69
CA LEU A 80 16.31 -10.31 -4.85
C LEU A 80 17.64 -10.32 -5.63
N PRO A 81 17.79 -9.58 -6.74
CA PRO A 81 19.07 -9.51 -7.46
C PRO A 81 20.16 -8.70 -6.71
N ASN A 82 19.79 -7.97 -5.66
CA ASN A 82 20.70 -7.13 -4.86
C ASN A 82 21.18 -7.83 -3.57
N LEU A 83 20.77 -9.08 -3.31
CA LEU A 83 21.18 -9.82 -2.12
C LEU A 83 22.71 -9.92 -1.99
N GLY A 84 23.21 -9.69 -0.77
CA GLY A 84 24.65 -9.61 -0.48
C GLY A 84 25.26 -8.21 -0.66
N ARG A 85 24.45 -7.22 -1.03
CA ARG A 85 24.79 -5.78 -1.01
C ARG A 85 23.84 -5.04 -0.07
N ARG A 86 24.17 -3.80 0.25
CA ARG A 86 23.30 -2.96 1.08
C ARG A 86 21.99 -2.67 0.35
N VAL A 87 20.90 -2.58 1.09
CA VAL A 87 19.55 -2.32 0.56
C VAL A 87 19.49 -0.97 -0.15
N VAL A 88 20.16 0.05 0.39
CA VAL A 88 20.23 1.39 -0.21
C VAL A 88 20.96 1.43 -1.56
N ASP A 89 21.81 0.43 -1.85
CA ASP A 89 22.53 0.32 -3.11
C ASP A 89 21.71 -0.44 -4.19
N ALA A 90 20.43 -0.76 -3.90
CA ALA A 90 19.54 -1.43 -4.84
C ALA A 90 19.43 -0.65 -6.17
N PRO A 91 19.39 -1.35 -7.31
CA PRO A 91 19.37 -0.70 -8.61
C PRO A 91 18.07 0.10 -8.77
N VAL A 92 18.22 1.37 -9.15
CA VAL A 92 17.10 2.25 -9.49
C VAL A 92 17.17 2.66 -10.96
N ASN A 93 16.02 2.66 -11.62
CA ASN A 93 15.85 3.13 -12.99
C ASN A 93 14.44 3.69 -13.16
N ARG A 94 14.11 4.21 -14.35
CA ARG A 94 12.81 4.86 -14.57
C ARG A 94 11.62 3.90 -14.38
N PRO A 95 11.56 2.70 -14.97
CA PRO A 95 10.50 1.73 -14.68
C PRO A 95 10.32 1.42 -13.19
N LEU A 96 11.42 1.16 -12.48
CA LEU A 96 11.39 0.88 -11.04
C LEU A 96 10.88 2.08 -10.24
N ALA A 97 11.27 3.30 -10.63
CA ALA A 97 10.75 4.49 -9.99
C ALA A 97 9.21 4.62 -10.10
N TYR A 98 8.62 4.19 -11.21
CA TYR A 98 7.16 4.16 -11.35
C TYR A 98 6.54 3.07 -10.46
N LEU A 99 7.12 1.86 -10.45
CA LEU A 99 6.67 0.76 -9.61
C LEU A 99 6.69 1.14 -8.12
N HIS A 100 7.83 1.61 -7.60
CA HIS A 100 8.00 1.97 -6.19
C HIS A 100 7.10 3.13 -5.79
N THR A 101 6.96 4.15 -6.65
CA THR A 101 6.06 5.28 -6.38
C THR A 101 4.60 4.83 -6.34
N LEU A 102 4.19 4.00 -7.30
CA LEU A 102 2.81 3.50 -7.36
C LEU A 102 2.49 2.60 -6.16
N ALA A 103 3.40 1.69 -5.81
CA ALA A 103 3.27 0.83 -4.63
C ALA A 103 3.10 1.66 -3.34
N PHE A 104 3.96 2.65 -3.13
CA PHE A 104 3.85 3.56 -1.99
C PHE A 104 2.50 4.27 -1.95
N VAL A 105 2.06 4.85 -3.08
CA VAL A 105 0.80 5.61 -3.14
C VAL A 105 -0.40 4.71 -2.84
N TRP A 106 -0.46 3.50 -3.42
CA TRP A 106 -1.54 2.54 -3.15
C TRP A 106 -1.55 2.12 -1.68
N LEU A 107 -0.40 1.74 -1.12
CA LEU A 107 -0.30 1.30 0.28
C LEU A 107 -0.72 2.40 1.26
N VAL A 108 -0.26 3.65 1.05
CA VAL A 108 -0.64 4.78 1.90
C VAL A 108 -2.12 5.11 1.75
N LYS A 109 -2.62 5.22 0.52
CA LYS A 109 -4.02 5.56 0.25
C LYS A 109 -4.94 4.55 0.92
N TYR A 110 -4.79 3.25 0.63
CA TYR A 110 -5.71 2.24 1.17
C TYR A 110 -5.43 1.88 2.63
N GLY A 111 -4.18 2.01 3.10
CA GLY A 111 -3.88 1.89 4.51
C GLY A 111 -4.66 2.89 5.36
N ILE A 112 -4.66 4.17 4.95
CA ILE A 112 -5.39 5.24 5.65
C ILE A 112 -6.90 5.16 5.34
N TRP A 113 -7.28 4.94 4.09
CA TRP A 113 -8.68 4.86 3.68
C TRP A 113 -9.44 3.82 4.49
N THR A 114 -8.88 2.61 4.65
CA THR A 114 -9.53 1.54 5.40
C THR A 114 -9.71 1.93 6.87
N ALA A 115 -8.69 2.55 7.48
CA ALA A 115 -8.80 3.05 8.84
C ALA A 115 -9.93 4.07 8.98
N VAL A 116 -10.07 5.00 8.03
CA VAL A 116 -11.14 6.00 8.03
C VAL A 116 -12.51 5.35 7.78
N ALA A 117 -12.65 4.57 6.72
CA ALA A 117 -13.91 3.99 6.28
C ALA A 117 -14.55 3.10 7.36
N LEU A 118 -13.76 2.28 8.05
CA LEU A 118 -14.28 1.42 9.11
C LEU A 118 -14.62 2.20 10.40
N ASN A 119 -13.96 3.33 10.64
CA ASN A 119 -14.18 4.16 11.85
C ASN A 119 -15.21 5.28 11.66
N LEU A 120 -15.72 5.51 10.44
CA LEU A 120 -16.88 6.38 10.23
C LEU A 120 -18.17 5.78 10.82
N ARG A 121 -18.25 4.46 10.90
CA ARG A 121 -19.39 3.70 11.45
C ARG A 121 -18.91 2.62 12.41
N PRO A 122 -18.29 3.01 13.56
CA PRO A 122 -17.70 2.05 14.48
C PRO A 122 -18.73 1.09 15.06
N ASP A 123 -20.01 1.50 15.11
CA ASP A 123 -21.15 0.68 15.50
C ASP A 123 -21.37 -0.59 14.64
N LEU A 124 -20.86 -0.59 13.39
CA LEU A 124 -21.01 -1.71 12.45
C LEU A 124 -19.81 -2.68 12.47
N TYR A 125 -18.67 -2.26 13.03
CA TYR A 125 -17.40 -2.97 12.88
C TYR A 125 -16.70 -3.29 14.18
N VAL A 126 -16.66 -2.34 15.13
CA VAL A 126 -15.88 -2.49 16.35
C VAL A 126 -16.54 -3.50 17.27
N GLY A 127 -15.81 -4.57 17.59
CA GLY A 127 -16.27 -5.61 18.50
C GLY A 127 -15.21 -6.68 18.70
N PHE A 128 -15.55 -7.66 19.54
CA PHE A 128 -14.68 -8.81 19.86
C PHE A 128 -15.38 -10.16 19.61
N SER A 129 -16.46 -10.16 18.82
CA SER A 129 -17.02 -11.41 18.28
C SER A 129 -16.05 -12.03 17.28
N GLY A 130 -16.17 -13.34 17.03
CA GLY A 130 -15.31 -14.01 16.05
C GLY A 130 -15.33 -13.35 14.66
N ALA A 131 -16.51 -12.87 14.22
CA ALA A 131 -16.64 -12.09 12.99
C ALA A 131 -15.93 -10.73 13.07
N ALA A 132 -16.12 -9.96 14.16
CA ALA A 132 -15.47 -8.65 14.32
C ALA A 132 -13.94 -8.73 14.41
N LEU A 133 -13.39 -9.84 14.92
CA LEU A 133 -11.94 -10.08 14.89
C LEU A 133 -11.39 -10.11 13.46
N TRP A 134 -12.16 -10.60 12.48
CA TRP A 134 -11.76 -10.55 11.08
C TRP A 134 -12.21 -9.29 10.35
N ASP A 135 -13.50 -8.95 10.45
CA ASP A 135 -14.14 -7.84 9.73
C ASP A 135 -13.61 -6.45 10.14
N TYR A 136 -12.96 -6.35 11.30
CA TYR A 136 -12.39 -5.10 11.78
C TYR A 136 -10.92 -5.26 12.15
N TRP A 137 -10.60 -6.06 13.18
CA TRP A 137 -9.22 -6.08 13.72
C TRP A 137 -8.20 -6.64 12.73
N GLY A 138 -8.52 -7.74 12.06
CA GLY A 138 -7.67 -8.32 11.03
C GLY A 138 -7.45 -7.36 9.87
N ILE A 139 -8.53 -6.76 9.35
CA ILE A 139 -8.43 -5.74 8.30
C ILE A 139 -7.58 -4.55 8.74
N MET A 140 -7.82 -4.00 9.93
CA MET A 140 -7.05 -2.88 10.49
C MET A 140 -5.57 -3.22 10.65
N LEU A 141 -5.24 -4.41 11.14
CA LEU A 141 -3.86 -4.84 11.33
C LEU A 141 -3.13 -4.99 9.99
N THR A 142 -3.77 -5.60 8.99
CA THR A 142 -3.19 -5.75 7.66
C THR A 142 -2.94 -4.38 7.01
N HIS A 143 -3.87 -3.44 7.16
CA HIS A 143 -3.75 -2.10 6.59
C HIS A 143 -2.76 -1.20 7.35
N LEU A 144 -2.58 -1.41 8.65
CA LEU A 144 -1.44 -0.84 9.37
C LEU A 144 -0.12 -1.37 8.79
N GLY A 145 -0.08 -2.67 8.46
CA GLY A 145 1.03 -3.29 7.73
C GLY A 145 1.32 -2.61 6.39
N PHE A 146 0.30 -2.08 5.69
CA PHE A 146 0.52 -1.32 4.45
C PHE A 146 1.30 -0.04 4.70
N LEU A 147 0.95 0.71 5.75
CA LEU A 147 1.64 1.95 6.10
C LEU A 147 3.10 1.68 6.51
N VAL A 148 3.33 0.60 7.26
CA VAL A 148 4.68 0.14 7.59
C VAL A 148 5.43 -0.21 6.31
N ALA A 149 4.87 -1.02 5.42
CA ALA A 149 5.51 -1.42 4.17
C ALA A 149 5.82 -0.21 3.26
N ALA A 150 4.89 0.74 3.15
CA ALA A 150 5.09 1.97 2.40
C ALA A 150 6.28 2.77 2.94
N TYR A 151 6.44 2.84 4.26
CA TYR A 151 7.56 3.54 4.89
C TYR A 151 8.93 2.94 4.54
N LEU A 152 9.00 1.66 4.19
CA LEU A 152 10.24 0.98 3.80
C LEU A 152 10.66 1.28 2.36
N ILE A 153 9.72 1.49 1.43
CA ILE A 153 10.01 1.60 -0.01
C ILE A 153 11.01 2.72 -0.34
N PRO A 154 10.93 3.93 0.25
CA PRO A 154 11.89 5.00 -0.04
C PRO A 154 13.35 4.67 0.32
N ARG A 155 13.62 3.64 1.13
CA ARG A 155 15.00 3.26 1.53
C ARG A 155 15.74 2.46 0.45
N TYR A 156 15.02 1.97 -0.57
CA TYR A 156 15.61 1.26 -1.70
C TYR A 156 15.08 1.72 -3.07
N GLY A 157 14.12 2.63 -3.08
CA GLY A 157 13.50 3.16 -4.28
C GLY A 157 13.76 4.66 -4.46
N ALA A 158 13.56 5.13 -5.68
CA ALA A 158 13.57 6.55 -6.01
C ALA A 158 12.30 6.92 -6.78
N THR A 159 11.97 8.21 -6.86
CA THR A 159 10.81 8.70 -7.63
C THR A 159 11.21 9.70 -8.71
N THR A 160 10.28 9.99 -9.62
CA THR A 160 10.39 11.05 -10.62
C THR A 160 9.12 11.90 -10.62
N LYS A 161 9.16 13.11 -11.21
CA LYS A 161 7.93 13.90 -11.41
C LYS A 161 6.89 13.14 -12.24
N GLY A 162 7.34 12.40 -13.26
CA GLY A 162 6.45 11.58 -14.09
C GLY A 162 5.79 10.46 -13.30
N ALA A 163 6.54 9.74 -12.47
CA ALA A 163 5.99 8.69 -11.62
C ALA A 163 4.93 9.22 -10.63
N LEU A 164 5.15 10.40 -10.04
CA LEU A 164 4.17 11.03 -9.14
C LEU A 164 2.89 11.43 -9.86
N VAL A 165 3.00 12.07 -11.04
CA VAL A 165 1.83 12.46 -11.85
C VAL A 165 1.08 11.22 -12.33
N PHE A 166 1.80 10.19 -12.74
CA PHE A 166 1.21 8.91 -13.15
C PHE A 166 0.45 8.24 -12.01
N ALA A 167 1.05 8.14 -10.82
CA ALA A 167 0.40 7.57 -9.65
C ALA A 167 -0.84 8.36 -9.23
N LEU A 168 -0.79 9.71 -9.27
CA LEU A 168 -1.95 10.54 -9.03
C LEU A 168 -3.06 10.30 -10.05
N GLY A 169 -2.71 10.25 -11.35
CA GLY A 169 -3.66 10.00 -12.42
C GLY A 169 -4.38 8.67 -12.24
N LEU A 170 -3.65 7.59 -11.93
CA LEU A 170 -4.26 6.29 -11.65
C LEU A 170 -5.12 6.31 -10.38
N ALA A 171 -4.66 6.95 -9.30
CA ALA A 171 -5.42 7.04 -8.06
C ALA A 171 -6.75 7.76 -8.25
N LEU A 172 -6.79 8.83 -9.07
CA LEU A 172 -8.01 9.56 -9.41
C LEU A 172 -8.91 8.77 -10.38
N VAL A 173 -8.35 8.00 -11.32
CA VAL A 173 -9.13 7.09 -12.16
C VAL A 173 -9.82 6.04 -11.29
N ASN A 174 -9.11 5.50 -10.31
CA ASN A 174 -9.69 4.60 -9.33
C ASN A 174 -10.76 5.30 -8.45
N ASP A 175 -10.54 6.55 -8.01
CA ASP A 175 -11.58 7.29 -7.25
C ASP A 175 -12.90 7.43 -8.05
N VAL A 176 -12.79 7.68 -9.36
CA VAL A 176 -13.94 7.71 -10.27
C VAL A 176 -14.54 6.32 -10.46
N PHE A 177 -13.70 5.29 -10.55
CA PHE A 177 -14.16 3.90 -10.61
C PHE A 177 -15.02 3.54 -9.40
N ASP A 178 -14.51 3.81 -8.21
CA ASP A 178 -15.13 3.47 -6.92
C ASP A 178 -16.42 4.25 -6.68
N TYR A 179 -16.35 5.58 -6.74
CA TYR A 179 -17.46 6.43 -6.29
C TYR A 179 -18.29 7.00 -7.44
N GLY A 180 -17.76 7.02 -8.66
CA GLY A 180 -18.50 7.42 -9.86
C GLY A 180 -19.38 6.31 -10.41
N PHE A 181 -18.94 5.05 -10.27
CA PHE A 181 -19.70 3.87 -10.73
C PHE A 181 -20.19 2.94 -9.61
N GLY A 182 -19.84 3.22 -8.35
CA GLY A 182 -20.32 2.44 -7.20
C GLY A 182 -19.54 1.15 -6.94
N TYR A 183 -18.30 1.06 -7.41
CA TYR A 183 -17.40 -0.07 -7.22
C TYR A 183 -16.42 0.09 -6.04
N TYR A 184 -16.72 1.00 -5.12
CA TYR A 184 -15.90 1.19 -3.91
C TYR A 184 -15.75 -0.11 -3.11
N PRO A 185 -14.68 -0.27 -2.32
CA PRO A 185 -14.46 -1.47 -1.53
C PRO A 185 -15.68 -1.84 -0.68
N PRO A 186 -16.06 -3.12 -0.58
CA PRO A 186 -17.25 -3.55 0.14
C PRO A 186 -17.33 -3.04 1.58
N LEU A 187 -18.42 -2.33 1.91
CA LEU A 187 -18.71 -1.78 3.23
C LEU A 187 -20.06 -2.26 3.75
N LYS A 188 -20.27 -2.23 5.07
CA LYS A 188 -21.54 -2.54 5.74
C LYS A 188 -22.53 -1.37 5.70
N TYR A 189 -22.21 -0.34 4.93
CA TYR A 189 -23.00 0.87 4.75
C TYR A 189 -22.75 1.44 3.35
N GLU A 190 -23.71 2.20 2.83
CA GLU A 190 -23.56 2.90 1.55
C GLU A 190 -22.48 3.98 1.60
N ALA A 191 -21.53 3.94 0.67
CA ALA A 191 -20.49 4.93 0.63
C ALA A 191 -21.06 6.27 0.13
N GLY A 192 -21.19 7.24 1.05
CA GLY A 192 -21.71 8.57 0.74
C GLY A 192 -20.65 9.52 0.17
N LEU A 193 -21.12 10.72 -0.23
CA LEU A 193 -20.28 11.80 -0.78
C LEU A 193 -19.10 12.16 0.15
N LEU A 194 -19.29 12.08 1.47
CA LEU A 194 -18.22 12.34 2.43
C LEU A 194 -17.01 11.43 2.20
N LEU A 195 -17.23 10.12 2.06
CA LEU A 195 -16.15 9.16 1.87
C LEU A 195 -15.51 9.33 0.49
N ALA A 196 -16.30 9.65 -0.55
CA ALA A 196 -15.77 9.98 -1.87
C ALA A 196 -14.79 11.17 -1.83
N VAL A 197 -15.18 12.27 -1.16
CA VAL A 197 -14.34 13.47 -1.00
C VAL A 197 -13.07 13.16 -0.20
N ILE A 198 -13.18 12.39 0.87
CA ILE A 198 -12.03 11.92 1.65
C ILE A 198 -11.08 11.11 0.76
N THR A 199 -11.61 10.19 -0.05
CA THR A 199 -10.82 9.30 -0.91
C THR A 199 -10.00 10.10 -1.92
N VAL A 200 -10.60 11.10 -2.57
CA VAL A 200 -9.88 12.03 -3.44
C VAL A 200 -8.80 12.79 -2.67
N GLY A 201 -9.11 13.28 -1.47
CA GLY A 201 -8.13 13.91 -0.59
C GLY A 201 -6.94 13.00 -0.25
N LEU A 202 -7.19 11.71 -0.02
CA LEU A 202 -6.17 10.70 0.24
C LEU A 202 -5.29 10.43 -0.99
N SER A 203 -5.85 10.48 -2.21
CA SER A 203 -5.06 10.39 -3.45
C SER A 203 -4.00 11.51 -3.52
N PHE A 204 -4.37 12.75 -3.23
CA PHE A 204 -3.42 13.87 -3.16
C PHE A 204 -2.44 13.75 -2.00
N LEU A 205 -2.91 13.36 -0.81
CA LEU A 205 -2.06 13.18 0.37
C LEU A 205 -1.00 12.10 0.14
N ALA A 206 -1.38 10.94 -0.39
CA ALA A 206 -0.46 9.83 -0.62
C ALA A 206 0.65 10.22 -1.62
N VAL A 207 0.31 10.93 -2.69
CA VAL A 207 1.29 11.43 -3.68
C VAL A 207 2.16 12.53 -3.09
N PHE A 208 1.60 13.43 -2.26
CA PHE A 208 2.39 14.42 -1.53
C PHE A 208 3.40 13.76 -0.60
N LEU A 209 2.99 12.76 0.17
CA LEU A 209 3.87 12.00 1.04
C LEU A 209 4.95 11.26 0.25
N ALA A 210 4.61 10.67 -0.90
CA ALA A 210 5.60 10.05 -1.80
C ALA A 210 6.63 11.08 -2.29
N ALA A 211 6.17 12.27 -2.70
CA ALA A 211 7.04 13.35 -3.15
C ALA A 211 7.99 13.88 -2.06
N ARG A 212 7.65 13.65 -0.78
CA ARG A 212 8.45 14.04 0.38
C ARG A 212 9.38 12.94 0.87
N ALA A 213 8.95 11.68 0.79
CA ALA A 213 9.68 10.55 1.33
C ALA A 213 10.76 10.02 0.39
N PHE A 214 10.51 10.02 -0.93
CA PHE A 214 11.46 9.49 -1.91
C PHE A 214 12.52 10.50 -2.33
N ASP A 215 13.74 9.99 -2.48
CA ASP A 215 14.77 10.64 -3.26
C ASP A 215 14.42 10.72 -4.75
N ARG A 216 15.02 11.68 -5.45
CA ARG A 216 14.82 11.86 -6.89
C ARG A 216 15.78 10.99 -7.67
N LEU A 217 15.27 10.26 -8.65
CA LEU A 217 16.12 9.53 -9.58
C LEU A 217 17.07 10.51 -10.29
N PRO A 218 18.40 10.28 -10.27
CA PRO A 218 19.36 11.13 -10.94
C PRO A 218 19.07 11.26 -12.44
N ARG A 219 19.32 12.44 -13.02
CA ARG A 219 19.19 12.64 -14.47
C ARG A 219 20.35 11.93 -15.18
N GLY A 220 20.07 10.86 -15.91
CA GLY A 220 21.09 10.14 -16.71
C GLY A 220 21.04 8.62 -16.62
N SER A 221 20.10 8.04 -15.87
CA SER A 221 19.81 6.60 -15.79
C SER A 221 18.65 6.15 -16.67
#